data_AF-A0A7Y8M2D7-F1
#
_entry.id   AF-A0A7Y8M2D7-F1
#
_cell.length_a   1.000
_cell.length_b   1.000
_cell.length_c   1.000
_cell.angle_alpha   90.00
_cell.angle_beta   90.00
_cell.angle_gamma   90.00
#
_symmetry.space_group_name_H-M   'P 1'
#
loop_
_entity.id
_entity.type
_entity.pdbx_description
1 polymer ?
#
loop_
_entity_poly.entity_id
_entity_poly.type
_entity_poly.pdbx_seq_one_letter_code
_entity_poly.pdbx_strand_id
1 'polypeptide(L)' 'MFPKFYKVFNYSSIVVVLIFLVLILTESIPREAYITLLVITIVILVARIVFRIYLHSYLKKSKGE' A
#
# COMPACT_ATOMS: atom_id res chain seq x y z
N MET A 1 -7.42 -14.34 12.02
CA MET A 1 -6.31 -14.37 11.03
C MET A 1 -6.23 -13.07 10.21
N PHE A 2 -7.36 -12.56 9.69
CA PHE A 2 -7.47 -11.31 8.92
C PHE A 2 -6.78 -10.06 9.52
N PRO A 3 -6.94 -9.70 10.81
CA PRO A 3 -6.39 -8.46 11.34
C PRO A 3 -4.85 -8.48 11.49
N LYS A 4 -4.24 -9.67 11.70
CA LYS A 4 -2.78 -9.80 11.73
C LYS A 4 -2.18 -9.62 10.33
N PHE A 5 -2.75 -10.27 9.32
CA PHE A 5 -2.31 -10.12 7.94
C PHE A 5 -2.44 -8.67 7.46
N TYR A 6 -3.58 -8.01 7.75
CA TYR A 6 -3.76 -6.60 7.43
C TYR A 6 -2.72 -5.70 8.10
N LYS A 7 -2.42 -5.90 9.39
CA LYS A 7 -1.38 -5.11 10.07
C LYS A 7 -0.03 -5.25 9.36
N VAL A 8 0.38 -6.49 9.07
CA VAL A 8 1.65 -6.75 8.36
C VAL A 8 1.65 -6.09 6.99
N PHE A 9 0.61 -6.30 6.18
CA PHE A 9 0.46 -5.68 4.86
C PHE A 9 0.49 -4.15 4.93
N ASN A 10 -0.20 -3.56 5.91
CA ASN A 10 -0.26 -2.11 6.06
C ASN A 10 1.10 -1.52 6.43
N TYR A 11 1.84 -2.12 7.36
CA TYR A 11 3.17 -1.63 7.70
C TYR A 11 4.19 -1.87 6.59
N SER A 12 4.22 -3.07 5.99
CA SER A 12 5.16 -3.38 4.92
C SER A 12 4.95 -2.51 3.68
N SER A 13 3.71 -2.26 3.29
CA SER A 13 3.40 -1.39 2.16
C SER A 13 3.73 0.09 2.40
N ILE A 14 3.79 0.57 3.66
CA ILE A 14 4.35 1.92 3.97
C ILE A 14 5.82 1.94 3.61
N VAL A 15 6.57 0.95 4.09
CA VAL A 15 8.02 0.88 3.91
C VAL A 15 8.36 0.79 2.42
N VAL A 16 7.65 -0.04 1.67
CA VAL A 16 7.84 -0.16 0.21
C VAL A 16 7.57 1.16 -0.51
N VAL A 17 6.46 1.83 -0.20
CA VAL A 17 6.14 3.14 -0.80
C VAL A 17 7.20 4.18 -0.46
N LEU A 18 7.71 4.20 0.78
CA LEU A 18 8.78 5.11 1.18
C LEU A 18 10.07 4.86 0.40
N ILE A 19 10.47 3.60 0.23
CA ILE A 19 11.65 3.24 -0.56
C ILE A 19 11.47 3.71 -2.01
N PHE A 20 10.32 3.46 -2.62
CA PHE A 20 10.04 3.90 -3.98
C PHE A 20 10.03 5.42 -4.10
N LEU A 21 9.47 6.12 -3.11
CA LEU A 21 9.50 7.58 -3.06
C LEU A 21 10.92 8.11 -3.01
N VAL A 22 11.78 7.54 -2.16
CA VAL A 22 13.20 7.92 -2.07
C VAL A 22 13.87 7.69 -3.42
N LEU A 23 13.75 6.50 -4.00
CA LEU A 23 14.37 6.17 -5.28
C LEU A 23 13.94 7.12 -6.41
N ILE A 24 12.67 7.51 -6.44
CA ILE A 24 12.08 8.47 -7.38
C ILE A 24 12.67 9.87 -7.15
N LEU A 25 12.73 10.33 -5.90
CA LEU A 25 13.21 11.68 -5.54
C LEU A 25 14.71 11.84 -5.71
N THR A 26 15.50 10.78 -5.51
CA THR A 26 16.95 10.80 -5.66
C THR A 26 17.40 10.53 -7.10
N GLU A 27 16.46 10.48 -8.06
CA GLU A 27 16.69 10.14 -9.47
C GLU A 27 17.58 8.88 -9.64
N SER A 28 17.52 7.95 -8.69
CA SER A 28 18.43 6.81 -8.63
C SER A 28 18.00 5.66 -9.54
N ILE A 29 17.02 5.91 -10.42
CA ILE A 29 16.41 4.94 -11.32
C ILE A 29 16.37 5.53 -12.73
N PRO A 30 16.61 4.74 -13.79
CA PRO A 30 16.51 5.21 -15.16
C PRO A 30 15.12 5.75 -15.47
N ARG A 31 15.02 6.77 -16.35
CA ARG A 31 13.73 7.35 -16.76
C ARG A 31 12.75 6.32 -17.32
N GLU A 32 13.27 5.28 -17.96
CA GLU A 32 12.49 4.16 -18.50
C GLU A 32 11.77 3.37 -17.39
N ALA A 33 12.40 3.23 -16.22
CA ALA A 33 11.84 2.55 -15.06
C ALA A 33 10.99 3.46 -14.17
N TYR A 34 11.15 4.79 -14.31
CA TYR A 34 10.44 5.78 -13.51
C TYR A 34 8.92 5.62 -13.60
N ILE A 35 8.37 5.57 -14.82
CA ILE A 35 6.93 5.43 -15.04
C ILE A 35 6.44 4.12 -14.45
N THR A 36 7.17 3.02 -14.65
CA THR A 36 6.82 1.70 -14.10
C THR A 36 6.77 1.74 -12.57
N LEU A 37 7.77 2.31 -11.91
CA LEU A 37 7.80 2.45 -10.45
C LEU A 37 6.68 3.37 -9.93
N LEU A 38 6.41 4.45 -10.63
CA LEU A 38 5.31 5.36 -10.30
C LEU A 38 3.97 4.61 -10.34
N VAL A 39 3.71 3.85 -11.40
CA VAL A 39 2.50 3.04 -11.56
C VAL A 39 2.39 2.00 -10.44
N ILE A 40 3.46 1.26 -10.14
CA ILE A 40 3.47 0.28 -9.04
C ILE A 40 3.16 0.97 -7.70
N THR A 41 3.77 2.13 -7.44
CA THR A 41 3.54 2.90 -6.22
C THR A 41 2.07 3.30 -6.07
N ILE A 42 1.46 3.80 -7.16
CA ILE A 42 0.04 4.15 -7.19
C ILE A 42 -0.84 2.92 -6.94
N VAL A 43 -0.55 1.79 -7.59
CA VAL A 43 -1.30 0.53 -7.40
C VAL A 43 -1.25 0.08 -5.94
N ILE A 44 -0.07 0.14 -5.29
CA ILE A 44 0.07 -0.20 -3.87
C ILE A 44 -0.77 0.74 -3.01
N LEU A 45 -0.75 2.04 -3.28
CA LEU A 45 -1.56 3.02 -2.53
C LEU A 45 -3.06 2.76 -2.67
N VAL A 46 -3.54 2.50 -3.89
CA VAL A 46 -4.95 2.15 -4.15
C VAL A 46 -5.32 0.86 -3.42
N ALA A 47 -4.49 -0.19 -3.51
CA ALA A 47 -4.72 -1.44 -2.81
C ALA A 47 -4.88 -1.22 -1.30
N ARG A 48 -4.04 -0.36 -0.69
CA ARG A 48 -4.15 -0.03 0.73
C ARG A 48 -5.47 0.64 1.09
N ILE A 49 -5.98 1.53 0.24
CA ILE A 49 -7.28 2.17 0.44
C ILE A 49 -8.40 1.11 0.41
N VAL A 50 -8.39 0.23 -0.60
CA VAL A 50 -9.38 -0.85 -0.71
C VAL A 50 -9.32 -1.79 0.50
N PHE A 51 -8.14 -2.22 0.91
CA PHE A 51 -7.97 -3.07 2.09
C PHE A 51 -8.45 -2.39 3.38
N ARG A 52 -8.21 -1.08 3.52
CA ARG A 52 -8.69 -0.30 4.68
C ARG A 52 -10.22 -0.25 4.72
N ILE A 53 -10.86 0.00 3.57
CA ILE A 53 -12.33 0.01 3.45
C ILE A 53 -12.88 -1.37 3.78
N TYR A 54 -12.31 -2.43 3.20
CA TYR A 54 -12.76 -3.80 3.45
C TYR A 54 -12.63 -4.18 4.93
N LEU A 55 -11.51 -3.85 5.58
CA LEU A 55 -11.32 -4.10 7.00
C LEU A 55 -12.33 -3.33 7.84
N HIS A 56 -12.58 -2.06 7.54
CA HIS A 56 -13.55 -1.25 8.27
C HIS A 56 -14.96 -1.85 8.18
N SER A 57 -15.38 -2.24 6.97
CA SER A 57 -16.66 -2.91 6.75
C SER A 57 -16.75 -4.27 7.43
N TYR A 58 -15.67 -5.07 7.41
CA TYR A 58 -15.60 -6.36 8.11
C TYR A 58 -15.71 -6.20 9.63
N LEU A 59 -14.98 -5.25 10.21
CA LEU A 59 -15.03 -4.95 11.64
C LEU A 59 -16.40 -4.41 12.07
N LYS A 60 -17.06 -3.60 11.22
CA LYS A 60 -18.44 -3.15 11.45
C LYS A 60 -19.41 -4.32 11.47
N LYS A 61 -19.37 -5.20 10.46
CA LYS A 61 -20.23 -6.39 10.35
C LYS A 61 -20.00 -7.39 11.49
N SER A 62 -18.75 -7.56 11.93
CA SER A 62 -18.40 -8.45 13.04
C SER A 62 -18.85 -7.95 14.40
N LYS A 63 -19.17 -6.65 14.55
CA LYS A 63 -19.65 -6.07 15.81
C LYS A 63 -21.17 -6.14 16.00
N GLY A 64 -21.91 -6.70 15.05
CA GLY A 64 -23.35 -6.97 15.23
C GLY A 64 -24.22 -5.72 15.25
N GLU A 65 -24.01 -4.81 14.30
CA GLU A 65 -25.01 -3.81 13.88
C GLU A 65 -25.58 -4.19 12.50
#